data_AF-A0A5C6TVJ1-F1
#
_entry.id   AF-A0A5C6TVJ1-F1
#
_cell.length_a   1.000
_cell.length_b   1.000
_cell.length_c   1.000
_cell.angle_alpha   90.00
_cell.angle_beta   90.00
_cell.angle_gamma   90.00
#
_symmetry.space_group_name_H-M   'P 1'
#
loop_
_entity.id
_entity.type
_entity.pdbx_description
1 polymer ?
#
loop_
_entity_poly.entity_id
_entity_poly.type
_entity_poly.pdbx_seq_one_letter_code
_entity_poly.pdbx_strand_id
1 'polypeptide(L)'
;MTTAQQWLDLAARIEAATGADRELGRELLLACGWTKTQVGHFLGPLYGWTSPDKATYFQDDNFVREKHDPTASLDAAMKLVPEGLAFAVATIRNGAPDDWDDSVCSAVVAQRDGVEARSDATTPALALCAAACRARAGMEG
;
A
#
# COMPACT_ATOMS: atom_id res chain seq x y z
N MET A 1 6.96 10.90 -12.89
CA MET A 1 7.44 9.52 -12.65
C MET A 1 8.06 9.52 -11.27
N THR A 2 7.68 8.55 -10.44
CA THR A 2 8.26 8.34 -9.11
C THR A 2 9.64 7.70 -9.28
N THR A 3 10.66 8.15 -8.54
CA THR A 3 12.01 7.56 -8.60
C THR A 3 12.10 6.32 -7.72
N ALA A 4 13.09 5.45 -7.96
CA ALA A 4 13.39 4.31 -7.09
C ALA A 4 13.57 4.74 -5.62
N GLN A 5 14.21 5.89 -5.38
CA GLN A 5 14.38 6.43 -4.03
C GLN A 5 13.05 6.81 -3.37
N GLN A 6 12.14 7.44 -4.11
CA GLN A 6 10.81 7.80 -3.57
C GLN A 6 10.01 6.57 -3.15
N TRP A 7 10.14 5.45 -3.87
CA TRP A 7 9.52 4.19 -3.50
C TRP A 7 10.11 3.60 -2.21
N LEU A 8 11.43 3.65 -2.04
CA LEU A 8 12.11 3.19 -0.82
C LEU A 8 11.75 4.05 0.39
N ASP A 9 11.66 5.37 0.22
CA ASP A 9 11.27 6.30 1.28
C ASP A 9 9.83 6.05 1.74
N LEU A 10 8.91 5.80 0.80
CA LEU A 10 7.53 5.39 1.12
C LEU A 10 7.51 4.06 1.87
N ALA A 11 8.27 3.05 1.42
CA ALA A 11 8.34 1.76 2.09
C ALA A 11 8.79 1.90 3.55
N ALA A 12 9.84 2.67 3.82
CA ALA A 12 10.34 2.90 5.18
C ALA A 12 9.30 3.57 6.10
N ARG A 13 8.53 4.53 5.57
CA ARG A 13 7.45 5.19 6.32
C ARG A 13 6.30 4.23 6.63
N ILE A 14 5.97 3.33 5.71
CA ILE A 14 4.93 2.31 5.89
C ILE A 14 5.35 1.28 6.94
N GLU A 15 6.61 0.84 6.91
CA GLU A 15 7.18 -0.07 7.91
C GLU A 15 7.17 0.52 9.32
N ALA A 16 7.37 1.84 9.43
CA ALA A 16 7.33 2.57 10.70
C ALA A 16 5.90 2.90 11.18
N ALA A 17 4.88 2.75 10.33
CA ALA A 17 3.50 3.06 10.69
C ALA A 17 2.95 2.01 11.66
N THR A 18 2.25 2.45 12.71
CA THR A 18 1.67 1.56 13.72
C THR A 18 0.28 1.07 13.36
N GLY A 19 -0.37 1.69 12.37
CA GLY A 19 -1.70 1.33 11.88
C GLY A 19 -2.01 1.99 10.55
N ALA A 20 -3.28 1.95 10.14
CA ALA A 20 -3.72 2.61 8.92
C ALA A 20 -3.43 4.11 8.96
N ASP A 21 -2.83 4.64 7.90
CA ASP A 21 -2.47 6.04 7.74
C ASP A 21 -3.01 6.53 6.40
N ARG A 22 -4.05 7.37 6.48
CA ARG A 22 -4.76 7.88 5.30
C ARG A 22 -3.90 8.81 4.46
N GLU A 23 -2.99 9.57 5.06
CA GLU A 23 -2.10 10.47 4.31
C GLU A 23 -1.09 9.65 3.52
N LEU A 24 -0.50 8.65 4.17
CA LEU A 24 0.41 7.70 3.53
C LEU A 24 -0.29 6.90 2.42
N GLY A 25 -1.53 6.46 2.64
CA GLY A 25 -2.35 5.81 1.63
C GLY A 25 -2.61 6.68 0.41
N ARG A 26 -2.86 7.98 0.59
CA ARG A 26 -3.03 8.93 -0.52
C ARG A 26 -1.74 9.12 -1.31
N GLU A 27 -0.62 9.29 -0.62
CA GLU A 27 0.69 9.41 -1.28
C GLU A 27 1.02 8.17 -2.13
N LEU A 28 0.72 6.97 -1.62
CA LEU A 28 0.86 5.70 -2.34
C LEU A 28 0.01 5.64 -3.61
N LEU A 29 -1.26 6.02 -3.52
CA LEU A 29 -2.16 6.02 -4.68
C LEU A 29 -1.65 6.99 -5.75
N LEU A 30 -1.24 8.20 -5.35
CA LEU A 30 -0.65 9.19 -6.27
C LEU A 30 0.64 8.66 -6.91
N ALA A 31 1.52 8.02 -6.14
CA ALA A 31 2.73 7.38 -6.65
C ALA A 31 2.43 6.26 -7.65
N CYS A 32 1.31 5.56 -7.50
CA CYS A 32 0.81 4.55 -8.44
C CYS A 32 0.07 5.14 -9.64
N GLY A 33 0.09 6.46 -9.84
CA GLY A 33 -0.53 7.13 -10.99
C GLY A 33 -2.03 7.36 -10.85
N TRP A 34 -2.62 7.16 -9.67
CA TRP A 34 -3.99 7.58 -9.42
C TRP A 34 -4.07 9.11 -9.48
N THR A 35 -5.20 9.62 -9.95
CA THR A 35 -5.45 11.05 -10.02
C THR A 35 -6.54 11.44 -9.04
N LYS A 36 -6.29 12.53 -8.31
CA LYS A 36 -7.29 13.20 -7.49
C LYS A 36 -7.82 14.40 -8.26
N THR A 37 -9.13 14.49 -8.45
CA THR A 37 -9.77 15.60 -9.17
C THR A 37 -10.93 16.13 -8.36
N GLN A 38 -11.09 17.45 -8.30
CA GLN A 38 -12.27 18.04 -7.69
C GLN A 38 -13.46 17.89 -8.63
N VAL A 39 -14.52 17.24 -8.17
CA VAL A 39 -15.71 16.89 -8.97
C VAL A 39 -16.95 17.69 -8.58
N GLY A 40 -16.89 18.51 -7.53
CA GLY A 40 -17.99 19.39 -7.17
C GLY A 40 -17.85 20.11 -5.83
N HIS A 41 -18.96 20.68 -5.38
CA HIS A 41 -19.12 21.34 -4.09
C HIS A 41 -20.50 20.98 -3.52
N PHE A 42 -20.54 20.21 -2.43
CA PHE A 42 -21.81 19.89 -1.76
C PHE A 42 -21.86 20.48 -0.34
N LEU A 43 -20.81 20.27 0.46
CA LEU A 43 -20.59 20.88 1.78
C LEU A 43 -19.11 21.32 1.99
N GLY A 44 -18.39 21.46 0.89
CA GLY A 44 -16.93 21.56 0.81
C GLY A 44 -16.48 21.05 -0.56
N PRO A 45 -15.19 21.18 -0.91
CA PRO A 45 -14.66 20.61 -2.14
C PRO A 45 -14.86 19.08 -2.11
N LEU A 46 -15.59 18.57 -3.09
CA LEU A 46 -15.79 17.13 -3.28
C LEU A 46 -14.72 16.64 -4.26
N TYR A 47 -14.01 15.59 -3.88
CA TYR A 47 -12.98 15.00 -4.72
C TYR A 47 -13.44 13.65 -5.31
N GLY A 48 -12.80 13.26 -6.39
CA GLY A 48 -12.91 11.97 -7.02
C GLY A 48 -11.51 11.42 -7.24
N TRP A 49 -11.36 10.12 -7.07
CA TRP A 49 -10.14 9.41 -7.38
C TRP A 49 -10.35 8.57 -8.62
N THR A 50 -9.44 8.69 -9.58
CA THR A 50 -9.45 7.86 -10.79
C THR A 50 -8.20 7.02 -10.80
N SER A 51 -8.35 5.71 -10.90
CA SER A 51 -7.23 4.79 -11.04
C SER A 51 -6.64 4.85 -12.47
N PRO A 52 -5.40 4.39 -12.67
CA PRO A 52 -4.75 4.41 -13.99
C PRO A 52 -5.53 3.69 -15.11
N ASP A 53 -6.29 2.66 -14.76
CA ASP A 53 -7.20 1.90 -15.65
C ASP A 53 -8.53 2.62 -15.93
N LYS A 54 -8.67 3.86 -15.46
CA LYS A 54 -9.84 4.74 -15.61
C LYS A 54 -11.09 4.31 -14.85
N ALA A 55 -10.99 3.44 -13.84
CA ALA A 55 -12.09 3.26 -12.90
C ALA A 55 -12.21 4.51 -12.01
N THR A 56 -13.38 5.18 -12.06
CA THR A 56 -13.66 6.36 -11.23
C THR A 56 -14.31 5.94 -9.92
N TYR A 57 -13.70 6.36 -8.81
CA TYR A 57 -14.20 6.19 -7.45
C TYR A 57 -14.53 7.56 -6.86
N PHE A 58 -15.79 7.80 -6.52
CA PHE A 58 -16.20 9.00 -5.82
C PHE A 58 -15.82 8.89 -4.34
N GLN A 59 -15.03 9.83 -3.82
CA GLN A 59 -14.68 9.90 -2.41
C GLN A 59 -14.73 11.35 -1.93
N ASP A 60 -15.60 11.63 -0.98
CA ASP A 60 -15.46 12.83 -0.18
C ASP A 60 -14.11 12.75 0.58
N ASP A 61 -13.37 13.86 0.66
CA ASP A 61 -12.10 13.91 1.38
C ASP A 61 -12.26 13.58 2.88
N ASN A 62 -13.49 13.68 3.41
CA ASN A 62 -13.87 13.25 4.75
C ASN A 62 -14.41 11.80 4.83
N PHE A 63 -14.67 11.16 3.69
CA PHE A 63 -15.15 9.78 3.58
C PHE A 63 -14.33 9.02 2.54
N VAL A 64 -13.01 8.93 2.74
CA VAL A 64 -12.27 7.79 2.19
C VAL A 64 -12.92 6.56 2.82
N ARG A 65 -13.82 5.90 2.08
CA ARG A 65 -14.32 4.59 2.51
C ARG A 65 -13.07 3.75 2.71
N GLU A 66 -12.85 3.26 3.94
CA GLU A 66 -11.69 2.45 4.34
C GLU A 66 -11.33 1.37 3.32
N LYS A 67 -12.34 0.88 2.59
CA LYS A 67 -12.23 -0.05 1.47
C LYS A 67 -11.17 0.32 0.41
N HIS A 68 -10.84 1.59 0.22
CA HIS A 68 -9.90 2.04 -0.81
C HIS A 68 -8.56 2.54 -0.27
N ASP A 69 -8.41 2.63 1.05
CA ASP A 69 -7.13 2.99 1.64
C ASP A 69 -6.22 1.75 1.64
N PRO A 70 -5.12 1.76 0.87
CA PRO A 70 -4.23 0.60 0.80
C PRO A 70 -3.56 0.30 2.15
N THR A 71 -3.43 1.28 3.05
CA THR A 71 -2.85 1.06 4.38
C THR A 71 -3.84 0.40 5.36
N ALA A 72 -5.14 0.46 5.07
CA ALA A 72 -6.21 -0.10 5.90
C ALA A 72 -6.83 -1.39 5.33
N SER A 73 -6.71 -1.63 4.02
CA SER A 73 -7.41 -2.69 3.31
C SER A 73 -6.43 -3.56 2.53
N LEU A 74 -6.39 -4.87 2.84
CA LEU A 74 -5.56 -5.83 2.11
C LEU A 74 -5.94 -5.91 0.63
N ASP A 75 -7.25 -5.88 0.32
CA ASP A 75 -7.74 -5.86 -1.07
C ASP A 75 -7.24 -4.64 -1.84
N ALA A 76 -7.12 -3.48 -1.18
CA ALA A 76 -6.57 -2.28 -1.79
C ALA A 76 -5.05 -2.37 -1.93
N ALA A 77 -4.34 -2.89 -0.93
CA ALA A 77 -2.90 -3.14 -0.98
C ALA A 77 -2.51 -4.10 -2.12
N MET A 78 -3.32 -5.15 -2.36
CA MET A 78 -3.12 -6.10 -3.45
C MET A 78 -3.11 -5.43 -4.83
N LYS A 79 -3.82 -4.33 -5.02
CA LYS A 79 -3.81 -3.57 -6.28
C LYS A 79 -2.52 -2.79 -6.52
N LEU A 80 -1.69 -2.62 -5.49
CA LEU A 80 -0.40 -1.94 -5.61
C LEU A 80 0.70 -2.87 -6.12
N VAL A 81 0.53 -4.19 -5.96
CA VAL A 81 1.47 -5.20 -6.43
C VAL A 81 1.66 -5.04 -7.94
N PRO A 82 2.90 -4.92 -8.44
CA PRO A 82 3.16 -4.82 -9.87
C PRO A 82 2.58 -6.01 -10.64
N GLU A 83 2.06 -5.74 -11.85
CA GLU A 83 1.51 -6.78 -12.71
C GLU A 83 2.55 -7.85 -13.04
N GLY A 84 2.11 -9.11 -13.10
CA GLY A 84 2.99 -10.26 -13.36
C GLY A 84 3.75 -10.78 -12.15
N LEU A 85 3.67 -10.10 -10.99
CA LEU A 85 4.26 -10.57 -9.74
C LEU A 85 3.23 -11.32 -8.88
N ALA A 86 3.70 -12.37 -8.22
CA ALA A 86 2.97 -13.04 -7.16
C ALA A 86 3.24 -12.33 -5.83
N PHE A 87 2.33 -12.49 -4.86
CA PHE A 87 2.54 -11.99 -3.51
C PHE A 87 2.07 -13.02 -2.48
N ALA A 88 2.63 -12.94 -1.29
CA ALA A 88 2.21 -13.69 -0.11
C ALA A 88 2.25 -12.78 1.11
N VAL A 89 1.29 -12.96 2.02
CA VAL A 89 1.23 -12.24 3.29
C VAL A 89 1.03 -13.25 4.40
N ALA A 90 1.82 -13.15 5.46
CA ALA A 90 1.78 -14.05 6.59
C ALA A 90 2.01 -13.29 7.90
N THR A 91 1.42 -13.75 8.98
CA THR A 91 1.82 -13.34 10.32
C THR A 91 2.94 -14.25 10.79
N ILE A 92 4.11 -13.68 11.05
CA ILE A 92 5.28 -14.38 11.58
C ILE A 92 5.31 -14.14 13.09
N ARG A 93 5.45 -15.22 13.87
CA ARG A 93 5.68 -15.12 15.31
C ARG A 93 7.17 -15.01 15.57
N ASN A 94 7.58 -13.99 16.32
CA ASN A 94 8.95 -13.86 16.78
C ASN A 94 9.04 -14.33 18.24
N GLY A 95 8.97 -15.63 18.51
CA GLY A 95 9.05 -16.09 19.90
C GLY A 95 8.60 -17.50 20.17
N ALA A 96 8.44 -17.80 21.47
CA ALA A 96 7.89 -19.07 21.93
C ALA A 96 6.43 -19.24 21.45
N PRO A 97 5.92 -20.48 21.32
CA PRO A 97 4.60 -20.76 20.73
C PRO A 97 3.42 -20.00 21.38
N ASP A 98 3.57 -19.61 22.65
CA ASP A 98 2.51 -19.02 23.46
C ASP A 98 2.59 -17.48 23.54
N ASP A 99 3.60 -16.86 22.95
CA ASP A 99 3.79 -15.41 22.95
C ASP A 99 3.24 -14.79 21.66
N TRP A 100 2.04 -14.25 21.74
CA TRP A 100 1.35 -13.61 20.61
C TRP A 100 1.66 -12.13 20.49
N ASP A 101 2.22 -11.51 21.53
CA ASP A 101 2.46 -10.07 21.59
C ASP A 101 3.63 -9.65 20.68
N ASP A 102 4.52 -10.58 20.33
CA ASP A 102 5.68 -10.36 19.43
C ASP A 102 5.42 -10.80 17.97
N SER A 103 4.16 -10.85 17.54
CA SER A 103 3.82 -11.20 16.15
C SER A 103 3.96 -10.00 15.20
N VAL A 104 4.58 -10.23 14.04
CA VAL A 104 4.73 -9.23 12.96
C VAL A 104 4.05 -9.72 11.69
N CYS A 105 3.51 -8.81 10.89
CA CYS A 105 3.01 -9.16 9.57
C CYS A 105 4.15 -9.02 8.54
N SER A 106 4.40 -10.06 7.77
CA SER A 106 5.39 -10.08 6.71
C SER A 106 4.71 -10.25 5.36
N ALA A 107 5.19 -9.53 4.37
CA ALA A 107 4.75 -9.68 2.99
C ALA A 107 5.94 -9.85 2.06
N VAL A 108 5.73 -10.67 1.04
CA VAL A 108 6.70 -10.93 -0.03
C VAL A 108 6.01 -10.66 -1.35
N VAL A 109 6.71 -9.96 -2.24
CA VAL A 109 6.37 -9.81 -3.66
C VAL A 109 7.49 -10.47 -4.45
N ALA A 110 7.13 -11.36 -5.38
CA ALA A 110 8.08 -12.26 -6.02
C ALA A 110 7.71 -12.54 -7.48
N GLN A 111 8.74 -12.80 -8.29
CA GLN A 111 8.61 -13.45 -9.59
C GLN A 111 8.67 -14.97 -9.41
N ARG A 112 8.32 -15.71 -10.48
CA ARG A 112 8.35 -17.17 -10.49
C ARG A 112 9.73 -17.75 -10.11
N ASP A 113 10.80 -17.03 -10.41
CA ASP A 113 12.18 -17.47 -10.24
C ASP A 113 12.94 -16.76 -9.11
N GLY A 114 12.30 -15.92 -8.30
CA GLY A 114 12.97 -15.20 -7.22
C GLY A 114 12.10 -14.23 -6.40
N VAL A 115 12.55 -13.91 -5.19
CA VAL A 115 11.94 -12.89 -4.34
C VAL A 115 12.42 -11.51 -4.81
N GLU A 116 11.49 -10.66 -5.23
CA GLU A 116 11.78 -9.28 -5.64
C GLU A 116 11.87 -8.36 -4.43
N ALA A 117 10.96 -8.53 -3.47
CA ALA A 117 10.92 -7.71 -2.27
C ALA A 117 10.26 -8.42 -1.10
N ARG A 118 10.73 -8.09 0.11
CA ARG A 118 10.12 -8.47 1.38
C ARG A 118 10.01 -7.25 2.28
N SER A 119 8.96 -7.20 3.09
CA SER A 119 8.76 -6.19 4.12
C SER A 119 8.05 -6.77 5.33
N ASP A 120 8.29 -6.19 6.50
CA ASP A 120 7.61 -6.50 7.76
C ASP A 120 6.93 -5.23 8.29
N ALA A 121 5.72 -5.34 8.84
CA ALA A 121 4.96 -4.21 9.42
C ALA A 121 3.94 -4.68 10.48
N THR A 122 3.30 -3.74 11.16
CA THR A 122 2.31 -4.04 12.23
C THR A 122 1.00 -4.63 11.71
N THR A 123 0.66 -4.42 10.43
CA THR A 123 -0.55 -4.98 9.82
C THR A 123 -0.26 -5.66 8.47
N PRO A 124 -1.10 -6.62 8.02
CA PRO A 124 -0.93 -7.28 6.73
C PRO A 124 -0.97 -6.31 5.54
N ALA A 125 -1.84 -5.29 5.61
CA ALA A 125 -1.99 -4.29 4.56
C ALA A 125 -0.74 -3.40 4.44
N LEU A 126 -0.19 -2.94 5.58
CA LEU A 126 1.06 -2.16 5.60
C LEU A 126 2.23 -2.98 5.07
N ALA A 127 2.38 -4.23 5.52
CA ALA A 127 3.48 -5.09 5.08
C ALA A 127 3.44 -5.27 3.55
N LEU A 128 2.25 -5.53 2.98
CA LEU A 128 2.09 -5.69 1.54
C LEU A 128 2.35 -4.39 0.77
N CYS A 129 1.90 -3.24 1.29
CA CYS A 129 2.18 -1.94 0.66
C CYS A 129 3.68 -1.66 0.59
N ALA A 130 4.42 -1.90 1.68
CA ALA A 130 5.86 -1.67 1.72
C ALA A 130 6.62 -2.66 0.81
N ALA A 131 6.24 -3.94 0.79
CA ALA A 131 6.81 -4.91 -0.12
C ALA A 131 6.55 -4.54 -1.60
N ALA A 132 5.35 -4.08 -1.94
CA ALA A 132 5.03 -3.60 -3.28
C ALA A 132 5.85 -2.35 -3.67
N CYS A 133 6.07 -1.42 -2.75
CA CYS A 133 6.93 -0.24 -2.99
C CYS A 133 8.37 -0.66 -3.28
N ARG A 134 8.95 -1.54 -2.46
CA ARG A 134 10.30 -2.07 -2.69
C ARG A 134 10.43 -2.79 -4.03
N ALA A 135 9.43 -3.58 -4.42
CA ALA A 135 9.41 -4.24 -5.73
C ALA A 135 9.41 -3.21 -6.88
N ARG A 136 8.59 -2.15 -6.78
CA ARG A 136 8.58 -1.06 -7.76
C ARG A 136 9.91 -0.31 -7.84
N ALA A 137 10.57 -0.09 -6.70
CA ALA A 137 11.90 0.51 -6.68
C ALA A 137 12.91 -0.32 -7.48
N GLY A 138 12.87 -1.65 -7.35
CA GLY A 138 13.74 -2.56 -8.08
C GLY A 138 13.49 -2.63 -9.59
N MET A 139 12.27 -2.28 -10.04
CA MET A 139 11.91 -2.26 -11.47
C MET A 139 12.32 -0.96 -12.19
N GLU A 140 12.58 0.12 -11.44
CA GLU A 140 12.97 1.44 -11.97
C GLU A 140 14.51 1.61 -12.06
N GLY A 141 15.28 0.65 -11.53
CA GLY A 141 16.75 0.61 -11.58
C GLY A 141 17.27 -0.26 -12.72
#